data_AF-A0A933L7J4-F1
#
_entry.id   AF-A0A933L7J4-F1
#
_cell.length_a   1.000
_cell.length_b   1.000
_cell.length_c   1.000
_cell.angle_alpha   90.00
_cell.angle_beta   90.00
_cell.angle_gamma   90.00
#
_symmetry.space_group_name_H-M   'P 1'
#
loop_
_entity.id
_entity.type
_entity.pdbx_description
1 polymer ?
#
loop_
_entity_poly.entity_id
_entity_poly.type
_entity_poly.pdbx_seq_one_letter_code
_entity_poly.pdbx_strand_id
1 'polypeptide(L)'
;MFLCFEKKIIIFLAFCYFLVSVLVSEASVTSQKYYYHIVNVEARNLSAIALFMYGKSSMYKKIAQWNQLQPPFKIKLGQKLKLELQPLLTKEEGEKKILSYWRKKFDLNFDHQFAHQNDVRAIALKTVELKKVEIKQKFDEALKVKPVDIEFETPDSKKLFLDGKKLFDEKKLPEALSLFRKSREIEKEYLPPWIFEIKTLGELGNLEEQKQVVTMFVKTHPNLKNLPFIKQVENRAPAKEH
;
A
#
# COMPACT_ATOMS: atom_id res chain seq x y z
N MET A 1 -17.29 -80.63 -5.48
CA MET A 1 -17.71 -79.45 -4.70
C MET A 1 -16.65 -78.31 -4.66
N PHE A 2 -15.45 -78.49 -5.23
CA PHE A 2 -14.39 -77.46 -5.25
C PHE A 2 -14.51 -76.42 -6.40
N LEU A 3 -15.15 -76.76 -7.52
CA LEU A 3 -15.24 -75.88 -8.70
C LEU A 3 -16.25 -74.71 -8.57
N CYS A 4 -17.09 -74.69 -7.53
CA CYS A 4 -18.06 -73.61 -7.32
C CYS A 4 -17.49 -72.43 -6.50
N PHE A 5 -16.38 -72.63 -5.79
CA PHE A 5 -15.85 -71.61 -4.89
C PHE A 5 -14.95 -70.60 -5.64
N GLU A 6 -14.16 -71.07 -6.61
CA GLU A 6 -13.25 -70.21 -7.39
C GLU A 6 -13.99 -69.19 -8.28
N LYS A 7 -15.13 -69.58 -8.87
CA LYS A 7 -15.90 -68.65 -9.71
C LYS A 7 -16.47 -67.46 -8.94
N LYS A 8 -16.79 -67.64 -7.65
CA LYS A 8 -17.32 -66.54 -6.81
C LYS A 8 -16.23 -65.54 -6.43
N ILE A 9 -14.99 -66.00 -6.21
CA ILE A 9 -13.85 -65.14 -5.86
C ILE A 9 -13.45 -64.29 -7.08
N ILE A 10 -13.42 -64.87 -8.28
CA ILE A 10 -13.08 -64.13 -9.50
C ILE A 10 -14.12 -63.05 -9.81
N ILE A 11 -15.41 -63.34 -9.62
CA ILE A 11 -16.48 -62.35 -9.81
C ILE A 11 -16.38 -61.22 -8.76
N PHE A 12 -16.04 -61.54 -7.51
CA PHE A 12 -15.90 -60.53 -6.46
C PHE A 12 -14.68 -59.63 -6.67
N LEU A 13 -13.54 -60.20 -7.10
CA LEU A 13 -12.34 -59.43 -7.43
C LEU A 13 -12.53 -58.57 -8.68
N ALA A 14 -13.24 -59.07 -9.70
CA ALA A 14 -13.60 -58.27 -10.88
C ALA A 14 -14.56 -57.11 -10.52
N PHE A 15 -15.50 -57.33 -9.60
CA PHE A 15 -16.40 -56.30 -9.12
C PHE A 15 -15.67 -55.24 -8.27
N CYS A 16 -14.72 -55.64 -7.42
CA CYS A 16 -13.85 -54.72 -6.69
C CYS A 16 -12.94 -53.92 -7.63
N TYR A 17 -12.38 -54.55 -8.67
CA TYR A 17 -11.55 -53.86 -9.65
C TYR A 17 -12.38 -52.86 -10.47
N PHE A 18 -13.62 -53.20 -10.80
CA PHE A 18 -14.56 -52.29 -11.46
C PHE A 18 -14.96 -51.12 -10.55
N LEU A 19 -15.21 -51.35 -9.26
CA LEU A 19 -15.53 -50.29 -8.30
C LEU A 19 -14.35 -49.33 -8.03
N VAL A 20 -13.12 -49.86 -7.97
CA VAL A 20 -11.91 -49.02 -7.85
C VAL A 20 -11.67 -48.22 -9.13
N SER A 21 -12.00 -48.79 -10.31
CA SER A 21 -11.86 -48.08 -11.59
C SER A 21 -12.90 -46.97 -11.78
N VAL A 22 -14.12 -47.15 -11.30
CA VAL A 22 -15.18 -46.12 -11.36
C VAL A 22 -14.92 -44.96 -10.38
N LEU A 23 -14.22 -45.20 -9.27
CA LEU A 23 -13.89 -44.14 -8.28
C LEU A 23 -12.70 -43.25 -8.69
N VAL A 24 -11.93 -43.61 -9.71
CA VAL A 24 -10.75 -42.82 -10.16
C VAL A 24 -11.09 -41.87 -11.32
N SER A 25 -12.30 -41.95 -11.86
CA SER A 25 -12.69 -41.17 -13.04
C SER A 25 -13.57 -39.98 -12.69
N GLU A 26 -13.01 -38.95 -12.05
CA GLU A 26 -13.41 -37.52 -12.17
C GLU A 26 -12.57 -36.61 -11.26
N ALA A 27 -11.25 -36.68 -11.40
CA ALA A 27 -10.39 -35.57 -11.00
C ALA A 27 -9.64 -35.08 -12.22
N SER A 28 -10.37 -34.69 -13.27
CA SER A 28 -9.82 -33.82 -14.30
C SER A 28 -9.48 -32.49 -13.63
N VAL A 29 -8.24 -32.36 -13.15
CA VAL A 29 -7.64 -31.09 -12.75
C VAL A 29 -7.48 -30.27 -14.02
N THR A 30 -8.60 -29.70 -14.49
CA THR A 30 -8.55 -28.58 -15.42
C THR A 30 -7.85 -27.46 -14.66
N SER A 31 -6.69 -27.04 -15.15
CA SER A 31 -5.98 -25.86 -14.67
C SER A 31 -6.91 -24.65 -14.83
N GLN A 32 -7.74 -24.39 -13.82
CA GLN A 32 -8.75 -23.35 -13.89
C GLN A 32 -8.02 -22.01 -13.83
N LYS A 33 -7.95 -21.32 -14.98
CA LYS A 33 -7.26 -20.05 -15.12
C LYS A 33 -7.98 -18.99 -14.27
N TYR A 34 -7.35 -18.60 -13.17
CA TYR A 34 -7.90 -17.58 -12.29
C TYR A 34 -7.44 -16.18 -12.70
N TYR A 35 -8.38 -15.25 -12.64
CA TYR A 35 -8.10 -13.83 -12.73
C TYR A 35 -8.02 -13.25 -11.32
N TYR A 36 -7.32 -12.12 -11.18
CA TYR A 36 -7.18 -11.46 -9.90
C TYR A 36 -7.43 -9.97 -10.02
N HIS A 37 -8.02 -9.41 -8.98
CA HIS A 37 -8.16 -7.97 -8.82
C HIS A 37 -7.57 -7.54 -7.47
N ILE A 38 -6.79 -6.48 -7.47
CA ILE A 38 -6.29 -5.86 -6.24
C ILE A 38 -7.22 -4.72 -5.90
N VAL A 39 -7.84 -4.78 -4.71
CA VAL A 39 -8.78 -3.75 -4.25
C VAL A 39 -8.06 -2.40 -4.18
N ASN A 40 -8.52 -1.44 -4.98
CA ASN A 40 -7.92 -0.12 -5.13
C ASN A 40 -8.91 1.00 -4.72
N VAL A 41 -8.49 2.26 -4.85
CA VAL A 41 -9.28 3.43 -4.43
C VAL A 41 -10.51 3.68 -5.33
N GLU A 42 -10.45 3.25 -6.58
CA GLU A 42 -11.53 3.39 -7.57
C GLU A 42 -12.69 2.42 -7.27
N ALA A 43 -12.37 1.19 -6.83
CA ALA A 43 -13.32 0.13 -6.55
C ALA A 43 -13.21 -0.38 -5.09
N ARG A 44 -13.53 0.49 -4.12
CA ARG A 44 -13.35 0.21 -2.67
C ARG A 44 -14.26 -0.83 -2.05
N ASN A 45 -15.28 -1.32 -2.76
CA ASN A 45 -16.22 -2.32 -2.25
C ASN A 45 -16.58 -3.33 -3.34
N LEU A 46 -17.06 -4.51 -2.93
CA LEU A 46 -17.34 -5.61 -3.87
C LEU A 46 -18.35 -5.23 -4.95
N SER A 47 -19.34 -4.38 -4.66
CA SER A 47 -20.31 -3.90 -5.63
C SER A 47 -19.69 -3.01 -6.70
N ALA A 48 -18.75 -2.15 -6.31
CA ALA A 48 -17.97 -1.33 -7.24
C ALA A 48 -17.04 -2.20 -8.10
N ILE A 49 -16.38 -3.20 -7.50
CA ILE A 49 -15.53 -4.15 -8.24
C ILE A 49 -16.37 -4.97 -9.22
N ALA A 50 -17.54 -5.45 -8.80
CA ALA A 50 -18.48 -6.15 -9.64
C ALA A 50 -18.96 -5.30 -10.84
N LEU A 51 -19.25 -4.03 -10.58
CA LEU A 51 -19.62 -3.08 -11.62
C LEU A 51 -18.44 -2.78 -12.57
N PHE A 52 -17.24 -2.64 -12.03
CA PHE A 52 -16.02 -2.36 -12.78
C PHE A 52 -15.61 -3.51 -13.69
N MET A 53 -15.66 -4.75 -13.20
CA MET A 53 -15.17 -5.93 -13.93
C MET A 53 -16.23 -6.55 -14.85
N TYR A 54 -17.51 -6.46 -14.47
CA TYR A 54 -18.60 -7.18 -15.13
C TYR A 54 -19.78 -6.30 -15.55
N GLY A 55 -19.74 -4.99 -15.28
CA GLY A 55 -20.82 -4.06 -15.61
C GLY A 55 -22.11 -4.26 -14.79
N LYS A 56 -22.10 -5.16 -13.79
CA LYS A 56 -23.27 -5.51 -13.00
C LYS A 56 -22.90 -5.55 -11.53
N SER A 57 -23.43 -4.61 -10.74
CA SER A 57 -23.15 -4.54 -9.30
C SER A 57 -23.55 -5.83 -8.58
N SER A 58 -24.63 -6.50 -8.99
CA SER A 58 -25.14 -7.76 -8.40
C SER A 58 -24.14 -8.92 -8.41
N MET A 59 -23.09 -8.86 -9.24
CA MET A 59 -22.01 -9.86 -9.27
C MET A 59 -21.17 -9.88 -7.98
N TYR A 60 -21.33 -8.90 -7.08
CA TYR A 60 -20.61 -8.84 -5.81
C TYR A 60 -20.78 -10.10 -4.95
N LYS A 61 -21.96 -10.75 -5.01
CA LYS A 61 -22.25 -11.98 -4.27
C LYS A 61 -21.40 -13.15 -4.75
N LYS A 62 -21.22 -13.26 -6.06
CA LYS A 62 -20.36 -14.29 -6.66
C LYS A 62 -18.89 -14.04 -6.31
N ILE A 63 -18.45 -12.79 -6.37
CA ILE A 63 -17.08 -12.43 -5.95
C ILE A 63 -16.87 -12.76 -4.47
N ALA A 64 -17.85 -12.49 -3.60
CA ALA A 64 -17.79 -12.87 -2.20
C ALA A 64 -17.66 -14.40 -2.04
N GLN A 65 -18.45 -15.18 -2.77
CA GLN A 65 -18.40 -16.64 -2.75
C GLN A 65 -17.04 -17.18 -3.21
N TRP A 66 -16.50 -16.69 -4.32
CA TRP A 66 -15.17 -17.10 -4.83
C TRP A 66 -14.03 -16.83 -3.85
N ASN A 67 -14.22 -15.86 -2.96
CA ASN A 67 -13.24 -15.46 -1.95
C ASN A 67 -13.65 -15.88 -0.53
N GLN A 68 -14.68 -16.71 -0.40
CA GLN A 68 -15.20 -17.24 0.87
C GLN A 68 -15.46 -16.13 1.91
N LEU A 69 -15.89 -14.95 1.45
CA LEU A 69 -16.15 -13.81 2.30
C LEU A 69 -17.51 -13.98 2.99
N GLN A 70 -17.52 -13.88 4.30
CA GLN A 70 -18.75 -13.90 5.09
C GLN A 70 -19.36 -12.49 5.20
N PRO A 71 -20.69 -12.36 5.29
CA PRO A 71 -21.34 -11.09 5.62
C PRO A 71 -20.72 -10.49 6.89
N PRO A 72 -20.40 -9.18 6.91
CA PRO A 72 -20.79 -8.13 5.97
C PRO A 72 -19.82 -7.90 4.79
N PHE A 73 -19.16 -8.96 4.31
CA PHE A 73 -18.27 -8.98 3.13
C PHE A 73 -17.15 -7.94 3.18
N LYS A 74 -16.47 -7.85 4.33
CA LYS A 74 -15.38 -6.89 4.56
C LYS A 74 -14.20 -7.19 3.64
N ILE A 75 -13.74 -6.17 2.94
CA ILE A 75 -12.51 -6.19 2.12
C ILE A 75 -11.61 -5.02 2.50
N LYS A 76 -10.30 -5.15 2.31
CA LYS A 76 -9.30 -4.10 2.58
C LYS A 76 -8.61 -3.65 1.29
N LEU A 77 -8.14 -2.39 1.26
CA LEU A 77 -7.27 -1.92 0.18
C LEU A 77 -6.03 -2.81 0.06
N GLY A 78 -5.60 -3.08 -1.17
CA GLY A 78 -4.49 -3.99 -1.47
C GLY A 78 -4.84 -5.47 -1.35
N GLN A 79 -6.04 -5.83 -0.88
CA GLN A 79 -6.47 -7.23 -0.84
C GLN A 79 -6.60 -7.77 -2.25
N LYS A 80 -5.96 -8.92 -2.51
CA LYS A 80 -6.07 -9.64 -3.78
C LYS A 80 -7.32 -10.52 -3.74
N LEU A 81 -8.25 -10.27 -4.65
CA LEU A 81 -9.47 -11.04 -4.83
C LEU A 81 -9.33 -11.96 -6.04
N LYS A 82 -9.72 -13.23 -5.85
CA LYS A 82 -9.85 -14.24 -6.89
C LYS A 82 -11.13 -14.00 -7.68
N LEU A 83 -11.00 -14.06 -9.00
CA LEU A 83 -12.09 -13.98 -9.95
C LEU A 83 -12.10 -15.24 -10.80
N GLU A 84 -13.19 -16.00 -10.72
CA GLU A 84 -13.34 -17.25 -11.49
C GLU A 84 -13.88 -17.01 -12.89
N LEU A 85 -14.54 -15.87 -13.11
CA LEU A 85 -14.97 -15.43 -14.43
C LEU A 85 -14.02 -14.39 -14.99
N GLN A 86 -13.73 -14.52 -16.28
CA GLN A 86 -12.97 -13.53 -17.02
C GLN A 86 -13.66 -12.16 -16.93
N PRO A 87 -12.91 -11.08 -16.62
CA PRO A 87 -13.45 -9.73 -16.64
C PRO A 87 -14.00 -9.41 -18.03
N LEU A 88 -15.23 -8.90 -18.09
CA LEU A 88 -15.92 -8.62 -19.35
C LEU A 88 -15.57 -7.22 -19.88
N LEU A 89 -15.16 -6.32 -18.99
CA LEU A 89 -14.84 -4.94 -19.31
C LEU A 89 -13.33 -4.73 -19.27
N THR A 90 -12.86 -3.89 -20.20
CA THR A 90 -11.54 -3.28 -20.11
C THR A 90 -11.50 -2.27 -18.95
N LYS A 91 -10.29 -1.85 -18.55
CA LYS A 91 -10.10 -0.85 -17.50
C LYS A 91 -10.90 0.43 -17.79
N GLU A 92 -10.80 0.96 -19.00
CA GLU A 92 -11.48 2.20 -19.40
C GLU A 92 -13.01 2.08 -19.40
N GLU A 93 -13.54 0.94 -19.84
CA GLU A 93 -14.99 0.68 -19.82
C GLU A 93 -15.52 0.54 -18.38
N GLY A 94 -14.75 -0.14 -17.51
CA GLY A 94 -15.03 -0.24 -16.09
C GLY A 94 -15.08 1.12 -15.40
N GLU A 95 -14.10 1.99 -15.67
CA GLU A 95 -14.08 3.37 -15.17
C GLU A 95 -15.30 4.16 -15.64
N LYS A 96 -15.65 4.11 -16.93
CA LYS A 96 -16.86 4.74 -17.48
C LYS A 96 -18.13 4.23 -16.80
N LYS A 97 -18.21 2.92 -16.50
CA LYS A 97 -19.36 2.33 -15.77
C LYS A 97 -19.43 2.81 -14.33
N ILE A 98 -18.32 2.86 -13.61
CA ILE A 98 -18.28 3.43 -12.25
C ILE A 98 -18.71 4.90 -12.28
N LEU A 99 -18.15 5.70 -13.19
CA LEU A 99 -18.45 7.12 -13.31
C LEU A 99 -19.93 7.36 -13.62
N SER A 100 -20.50 6.64 -14.59
CA SER A 100 -21.93 6.74 -14.91
C SER A 100 -22.84 6.34 -13.74
N TYR A 101 -22.47 5.30 -12.99
CA TYR A 101 -23.20 4.90 -11.78
C TYR A 101 -23.18 6.00 -10.71
N TRP A 102 -22.03 6.59 -10.43
CA TRP A 102 -21.93 7.67 -9.44
C TRP A 102 -22.64 8.94 -9.89
N ARG A 103 -22.56 9.30 -11.17
CA ARG A 103 -23.30 10.43 -11.73
C ARG A 103 -24.80 10.26 -11.52
N LYS A 104 -25.34 9.09 -11.85
CA LYS A 104 -26.75 8.78 -11.64
C LYS A 104 -27.13 8.78 -10.15
N LYS A 105 -26.28 8.20 -9.30
CA LYS A 105 -26.58 8.04 -7.86
C LYS A 105 -26.60 9.36 -7.10
N PHE A 106 -25.77 10.30 -7.50
CA PHE A 106 -25.64 11.61 -6.84
C PHE A 106 -26.28 12.74 -7.66
N ASP A 107 -27.04 12.41 -8.69
CA ASP A 107 -27.69 13.37 -9.59
C ASP A 107 -26.72 14.41 -10.18
N LEU A 108 -25.52 13.96 -10.52
CA LEU A 108 -24.48 14.79 -11.14
C LEU A 108 -24.73 14.84 -12.64
N ASN A 109 -25.80 15.51 -13.03
CA ASN A 109 -26.14 15.77 -14.43
C ASN A 109 -25.28 16.95 -14.94
N PHE A 110 -24.04 16.65 -15.31
CA PHE A 110 -23.21 17.62 -16.01
C PHE A 110 -23.65 17.69 -17.47
N ASP A 111 -24.55 18.62 -17.78
CA ASP A 111 -24.83 19.01 -19.16
C ASP A 111 -23.53 19.54 -19.79
N HIS A 112 -23.01 18.77 -20.75
CA HIS A 112 -22.13 19.16 -21.86
C HIS A 112 -21.28 20.46 -21.73
N GLN A 113 -20.34 20.57 -20.80
CA GLN A 113 -19.30 21.62 -20.86
C GLN A 113 -17.85 21.17 -20.64
N PHE A 114 -17.54 19.88 -20.72
CA PHE A 114 -16.15 19.42 -20.86
C PHE A 114 -15.85 18.97 -22.30
N ALA A 115 -16.22 19.79 -23.28
CA ALA A 115 -15.76 19.63 -24.66
C ALA A 115 -14.27 20.01 -24.85
N HIS A 116 -13.58 20.53 -23.83
CA HIS A 116 -12.16 20.93 -23.92
C HIS A 116 -11.18 20.03 -23.13
N GLN A 117 -11.49 18.75 -22.93
CA GLN A 117 -10.50 17.83 -22.35
C GLN A 117 -9.31 17.58 -23.30
N ASN A 118 -9.51 17.75 -24.62
CA ASN A 118 -8.43 17.66 -25.59
C ASN A 118 -7.51 18.89 -25.60
N ASP A 119 -8.04 20.10 -25.37
CA ASP A 119 -7.22 21.31 -25.33
C ASP A 119 -6.42 21.44 -24.04
N VAL A 120 -7.01 21.12 -22.88
CA VAL A 120 -6.25 21.15 -21.62
C VAL A 120 -5.17 20.06 -21.61
N ARG A 121 -5.47 18.88 -22.18
CA ARG A 121 -4.48 17.78 -22.30
C ARG A 121 -3.41 18.11 -23.34
N ALA A 122 -3.75 18.75 -24.47
CA ALA A 122 -2.77 19.20 -25.47
C ALA A 122 -1.88 20.33 -24.94
N ILE A 123 -2.45 21.30 -24.22
CA ILE A 123 -1.70 22.35 -23.53
C ILE A 123 -0.79 21.72 -22.46
N ALA A 124 -1.29 20.77 -21.67
CA ALA A 124 -0.49 20.07 -20.66
C ALA A 124 0.63 19.23 -21.29
N LEU A 125 0.36 18.50 -22.38
CA LEU A 125 1.36 17.72 -23.11
C LEU A 125 2.43 18.62 -23.73
N LYS A 126 2.03 19.71 -24.38
CA LYS A 126 2.95 20.71 -24.92
C LYS A 126 3.78 21.38 -23.82
N THR A 127 3.18 21.67 -22.66
CA THR A 127 3.88 22.21 -21.48
C THR A 127 4.89 21.20 -20.91
N VAL A 128 4.54 19.91 -20.89
CA VAL A 128 5.44 18.84 -20.44
C VAL A 128 6.58 18.63 -21.45
N GLU A 129 6.32 18.67 -22.75
CA GLU A 129 7.34 18.58 -23.79
C GLU A 129 8.30 19.77 -23.76
N LEU A 130 7.80 20.99 -23.60
CA LEU A 130 8.63 22.19 -23.44
C LEU A 130 9.51 22.10 -22.19
N LYS A 131 8.96 21.67 -21.05
CA LYS A 131 9.76 21.43 -19.83
C LYS A 131 10.78 20.30 -20.02
N LYS A 132 10.43 19.24 -20.75
CA LYS A 132 11.33 18.11 -21.04
C LYS A 132 12.51 18.55 -21.92
N VAL A 133 12.27 19.40 -22.91
CA VAL A 133 13.32 19.97 -23.78
C VAL A 133 14.22 20.92 -22.99
N GLU A 134 13.65 21.76 -22.12
CA GLU A 134 14.43 22.67 -21.26
C GLU A 134 15.31 21.90 -20.26
N ILE A 135 14.76 20.83 -19.65
CA ILE A 135 15.52 19.93 -18.77
C ILE A 135 16.62 19.23 -19.57
N LYS A 136 16.33 18.76 -20.79
CA LYS A 136 17.32 18.07 -21.62
C LYS A 136 18.46 19.01 -22.04
N GLN A 137 18.17 20.26 -22.41
CA GLN A 137 19.21 21.24 -22.72
C GLN A 137 20.08 21.57 -21.50
N LYS A 138 19.47 21.72 -20.31
CA LYS A 138 20.22 21.90 -19.05
C LYS A 138 21.05 20.66 -18.69
N PHE A 139 20.56 19.46 -19.01
CA PHE A 139 21.32 18.20 -18.84
C PHE A 139 22.47 18.08 -19.84
N ASP A 140 22.25 18.39 -21.12
CA ASP A 140 23.29 18.33 -22.17
C ASP A 140 24.40 19.37 -21.91
N GLU A 141 24.05 20.51 -21.29
CA GLU A 141 25.01 21.51 -20.81
C GLU A 141 25.77 21.03 -19.56
N ALA A 142 25.09 20.34 -18.63
CA ALA A 142 25.72 19.72 -17.46
C ALA A 142 26.63 18.52 -17.81
N LEU A 143 26.32 17.77 -18.88
CA LEU A 143 27.11 16.63 -19.37
C LEU A 143 28.42 17.03 -20.08
N LYS A 144 28.66 18.33 -20.34
CA LYS A 144 29.98 18.83 -20.77
C LYS A 144 31.00 18.87 -19.62
N VAL A 145 30.54 18.78 -18.37
CA VAL A 145 31.41 18.62 -17.21
C VAL A 145 31.69 17.13 -17.04
N LYS A 146 32.97 16.73 -17.04
CA LYS A 146 33.38 15.34 -16.84
C LYS A 146 32.64 14.73 -15.64
N PRO A 147 32.03 13.53 -15.78
CA PRO A 147 31.35 12.89 -14.68
C PRO A 147 32.35 12.61 -13.56
N VAL A 148 32.13 13.26 -12.42
CA VAL A 148 32.67 12.85 -11.14
C VAL A 148 31.65 11.86 -10.59
N ASP A 149 32.07 10.63 -10.35
CA ASP A 149 31.22 9.59 -9.78
C ASP A 149 30.74 10.02 -8.39
N ILE A 150 29.45 10.36 -8.27
CA ILE A 150 28.80 10.60 -6.99
C ILE A 150 27.64 9.62 -6.89
N GLU A 151 27.89 8.51 -6.20
CA GLU A 151 26.86 7.58 -5.76
C GLU A 151 25.98 8.27 -4.71
N PHE A 152 24.74 8.61 -5.08
CA PHE A 152 23.72 9.03 -4.11
C PHE A 152 23.08 7.79 -3.47
N GLU A 153 23.69 7.26 -2.41
CA GLU A 153 22.93 6.46 -1.44
C GLU A 153 22.00 7.41 -0.68
N THR A 154 20.70 7.43 -1.01
CA THR A 154 19.72 8.08 -0.14
C THR A 154 19.62 7.25 1.15
N PRO A 155 19.99 7.77 2.32
CA PRO A 155 20.02 6.97 3.53
C PRO A 155 18.59 6.58 3.94
N ASP A 156 18.36 5.29 4.21
CA ASP A 156 17.13 4.80 4.87
C ASP A 156 16.99 5.49 6.24
N SER A 157 15.79 6.01 6.56
CA SER A 157 15.49 6.65 7.85
C SER A 157 15.87 5.74 9.02
N LYS A 158 15.66 4.43 8.88
CA LYS A 158 16.02 3.45 9.92
C LYS A 158 17.52 3.33 10.11
N LYS A 159 18.30 3.35 9.02
CA LYS A 159 19.78 3.32 9.06
C LYS A 159 20.30 4.53 9.82
N LEU A 160 19.83 5.74 9.46
CA LEU A 160 20.19 6.98 10.16
C LEU A 160 19.85 6.94 11.65
N PHE A 161 18.69 6.39 12.01
CA PHE A 161 18.31 6.23 13.41
C PHE A 161 19.25 5.27 14.16
N LEU A 162 19.61 4.13 13.56
CA LEU A 162 20.52 3.16 14.18
C LEU A 162 21.91 3.76 14.38
N ASP A 163 22.42 4.50 13.40
CA ASP A 163 23.69 5.22 13.50
C ASP A 163 23.63 6.31 14.59
N GLY A 164 22.54 7.08 14.64
CA GLY A 164 22.28 8.08 15.68
C GLY A 164 22.22 7.47 17.08
N LYS A 165 21.59 6.30 17.23
CA LYS A 165 21.53 5.57 18.49
C LYS A 165 22.93 5.11 18.95
N LYS A 166 23.74 4.61 18.01
CA LYS A 166 25.13 4.22 18.32
C LYS A 166 25.93 5.43 18.84
N LEU A 167 25.82 6.59 18.18
CA LEU A 167 26.48 7.82 18.62
C LEU A 167 25.96 8.32 19.98
N PHE A 168 24.66 8.18 20.22
CA PHE A 168 24.04 8.49 21.50
C PHE A 168 24.62 7.63 22.63
N ASP A 169 24.74 6.32 22.39
CA ASP A 169 25.33 5.37 23.34
C ASP A 169 26.84 5.67 23.56
N GLU A 170 27.54 6.18 22.55
CA GLU A 170 28.92 6.70 22.64
C GLU A 170 29.04 8.10 23.29
N LYS A 171 27.93 8.71 23.76
CA LYS A 171 27.85 10.08 24.32
C LYS A 171 28.24 11.20 23.35
N LYS A 172 28.25 10.93 22.04
CA LYS A 172 28.43 11.93 20.97
C LYS A 172 27.08 12.58 20.65
N LEU A 173 26.58 13.34 21.63
CA LEU A 173 25.20 13.86 21.62
C LEU A 173 24.93 14.84 20.46
N PRO A 174 25.82 15.80 20.10
CA PRO A 174 25.56 16.72 18.99
C PRO A 174 25.44 16.02 17.63
N GLU A 175 26.30 15.01 17.37
CA GLU A 175 26.28 14.24 16.14
C GLU A 175 25.04 13.33 16.08
N ALA A 176 24.69 12.68 17.20
CA ALA A 176 23.47 11.90 17.33
C ALA A 176 22.22 12.74 17.03
N LEU A 177 22.16 13.97 17.57
CA LEU A 177 21.06 14.91 17.34
C LEU A 177 20.87 15.21 15.85
N SER A 178 21.97 15.44 15.12
CA SER A 178 21.92 15.66 13.67
C SER A 178 21.30 14.48 12.92
N LEU A 179 21.67 13.25 13.29
CA LEU A 179 21.13 12.04 12.65
C LEU A 179 19.65 11.81 12.97
N PHE A 180 19.21 12.07 14.20
CA PHE A 180 17.79 11.97 14.55
C PHE A 180 16.94 12.98 13.78
N ARG A 181 17.43 14.23 13.63
CA ARG A 181 16.76 15.26 12.81
C ARG A 181 16.62 14.84 11.36
N LYS A 182 17.71 14.34 10.75
CA LYS A 182 17.69 13.82 9.37
C LYS A 182 16.73 12.64 9.22
N SER A 183 16.76 11.67 10.14
CA SER A 183 15.84 10.52 10.13
C SER A 183 14.37 10.97 10.19
N ARG A 184 14.06 11.93 11.06
CA ARG A 184 12.73 12.54 11.19
C ARG A 184 12.27 13.29 9.93
N GLU A 185 13.18 13.95 9.23
CA GLU A 185 12.88 14.65 7.97
C GLU A 185 12.46 13.69 6.85
N ILE A 186 13.06 12.49 6.82
CA ILE A 186 12.72 11.45 5.85
C ILE A 186 11.38 10.80 6.20
N GLU A 187 11.22 10.32 7.44
CA GLU A 187 9.98 9.66 7.88
C GLU A 187 9.40 10.33 9.13
N LYS A 188 8.46 11.27 8.92
CA LYS A 188 7.83 12.04 10.00
C LYS A 188 7.00 11.19 10.96
N GLU A 189 6.45 10.07 10.51
CA GLU A 189 5.64 9.14 11.31
C GLU A 189 6.49 8.18 12.16
N TYR A 190 7.79 8.09 11.86
CA TYR A 190 8.69 7.22 12.61
C TYR A 190 9.00 7.84 13.97
N LEU A 191 8.40 7.28 15.03
CA LEU A 191 8.45 7.81 16.39
C LEU A 191 9.84 7.82 17.07
N PRO A 192 10.70 6.79 16.92
CA PRO A 192 11.94 6.69 17.69
C PRO A 192 12.89 7.90 17.54
N PRO A 193 13.14 8.45 16.33
CA PRO A 193 13.95 9.67 16.17
C PRO A 193 13.44 10.85 17.00
N TRP A 194 12.13 11.07 17.07
CA TRP A 194 11.55 12.14 17.90
C TRP A 194 11.87 11.95 19.38
N ILE A 195 11.67 10.74 19.89
CA ILE A 195 11.88 10.43 21.32
C ILE A 195 13.37 10.61 21.67
N PHE A 196 14.26 10.12 20.81
CA PHE A 196 15.70 10.25 21.02
C PHE A 196 16.21 11.68 20.83
N GLU A 197 15.65 12.47 19.89
CA GLU A 197 15.95 13.90 19.78
C GLU A 197 15.59 14.64 21.08
N ILE A 198 14.37 14.43 21.60
CA ILE A 198 13.93 15.03 22.86
C ILE A 198 14.82 14.61 24.02
N LYS A 199 15.19 13.32 24.10
CA LYS A 199 16.10 12.82 25.14
C LYS A 199 17.48 13.46 25.05
N THR A 200 18.05 13.51 23.85
CA THR A 200 19.38 14.08 23.55
C THR A 200 19.43 15.57 23.93
N LEU A 201 18.39 16.34 23.58
CA LEU A 201 18.27 17.76 23.98
C LEU A 201 18.19 17.92 25.50
N GLY A 202 17.51 17.01 26.18
CA GLY A 202 17.45 16.99 27.64
C GLY A 202 18.80 16.71 28.30
N GLU A 203 19.62 15.83 27.70
CA GLU A 203 20.98 15.54 28.17
C GLU A 203 21.97 16.67 27.86
N LEU A 204 21.77 17.39 26.75
CA LEU A 204 22.51 18.61 26.41
C LEU A 204 22.10 19.84 27.25
N GLY A 205 21.02 19.75 28.03
CA GLY A 205 20.50 20.88 28.81
C GLY A 205 19.78 21.95 27.98
N ASN A 206 19.56 21.72 26.68
CA ASN A 206 18.86 22.66 25.80
C ASN A 206 17.33 22.51 25.93
N LEU A 207 16.79 23.01 27.05
CA LEU A 207 15.39 22.84 27.43
C LEU A 207 14.43 23.60 26.49
N GLU A 208 14.85 24.72 25.92
CA GLU A 208 14.01 25.52 25.04
C GLU A 208 13.79 24.82 23.69
N GLU A 209 14.85 24.32 23.05
CA GLU A 209 14.68 23.49 21.85
C GLU A 209 13.92 22.19 22.17
N GLN A 210 14.16 21.59 23.34
CA GLN A 210 13.43 20.40 23.76
C GLN A 210 11.92 20.63 23.79
N LYS A 211 11.46 21.75 24.36
CA LYS A 211 10.03 22.15 24.39
C LYS A 211 9.48 22.41 22.99
N GLN A 212 10.26 23.03 22.11
CA GLN A 212 9.85 23.25 20.72
C GLN A 212 9.64 21.91 19.98
N VAL A 213 10.57 20.96 20.13
CA VAL A 213 10.46 19.63 19.51
C VAL A 213 9.26 18.87 20.09
N VAL A 214 9.02 18.91 21.40
CA VAL A 214 7.82 18.32 22.03
C VAL A 214 6.53 18.93 21.46
N THR A 215 6.50 20.25 21.29
CA THR A 215 5.34 20.93 20.69
C THR A 215 5.11 20.47 19.25
N MET A 216 6.17 20.32 18.45
CA MET A 216 6.09 19.77 17.09
C MET A 216 5.65 18.30 17.08
N PHE A 217 6.13 17.50 18.03
CA PHE A 217 5.77 16.09 18.19
C PHE A 217 4.27 15.95 18.49
N VAL A 218 3.74 16.71 19.45
CA VAL A 218 2.30 16.68 19.80
C VAL A 218 1.43 17.14 18.64
N LYS A 219 1.86 18.16 17.87
CA LYS A 219 1.14 18.62 16.67
C LYS A 219 1.08 17.54 15.59
N THR A 220 2.18 16.82 15.38
CA THR A 220 2.26 15.78 14.35
C THR A 220 1.58 14.49 14.81
N HIS A 221 1.60 14.20 16.12
CA HIS A 221 1.10 12.96 16.72
C HIS A 221 0.14 13.27 17.89
N PRO A 222 -1.05 13.82 17.61
CA PRO A 222 -1.98 14.30 18.65
C PRO A 222 -2.45 13.20 19.60
N ASN A 223 -2.49 11.96 19.13
CA ASN A 223 -2.88 10.78 19.93
C ASN A 223 -1.86 10.46 21.05
N LEU A 224 -0.64 10.99 20.95
CA LEU A 224 0.46 10.71 21.86
C LEU A 224 0.70 11.83 22.90
N LYS A 225 -0.15 12.86 22.94
CA LYS A 225 0.01 14.03 23.84
C LYS A 225 0.10 13.70 25.33
N ASN A 226 -0.44 12.55 25.74
CA ASN A 226 -0.52 12.16 27.16
C ASN A 226 0.68 11.32 27.62
N LEU A 227 1.73 11.15 26.81
CA LEU A 227 2.88 10.36 27.18
C LEU A 227 3.63 10.97 28.39
N PRO A 228 4.13 10.16 29.34
CA PRO A 228 4.76 10.67 30.57
C PRO A 228 5.93 11.63 30.32
N PHE A 229 6.75 11.38 29.30
CA PHE A 229 7.91 12.22 29.00
C PHE A 229 7.51 13.63 28.52
N ILE A 230 6.34 13.78 27.89
CA ILE A 230 5.84 15.09 27.44
C ILE A 230 5.55 15.96 28.65
N LYS A 231 4.80 15.42 29.61
CA LYS A 231 4.51 16.09 30.88
C LYS A 231 5.78 16.41 31.65
N GLN A 232 6.78 15.53 31.61
CA GLN A 232 8.06 15.77 32.25
C GLN A 232 8.78 16.99 31.67
N VAL A 233 8.78 17.16 30.34
CA VAL A 233 9.39 18.32 29.68
C VAL A 233 8.59 19.60 29.95
N GLU A 234 7.26 19.54 29.93
CA GLU A 234 6.39 20.68 30.25
C GLU A 234 6.59 21.18 31.68
N ASN A 235 6.79 20.27 32.64
CA ASN A 235 6.97 20.61 34.05
C ASN A 235 8.41 21.05 34.40
N ARG A 236 9.38 20.95 33.49
CA ARG A 236 10.74 21.45 33.73
C ARG A 236 10.74 22.98 33.58
N ALA A 237 10.84 23.67 34.71
CA ALA A 237 11.07 25.11 34.75
C ALA A 237 12.37 25.45 34.00
N PRO A 238 12.44 26.58 33.27
CA PRO A 238 13.70 27.05 32.71
C PRO A 238 14.70 27.25 33.85
N ALA A 239 15.93 26.76 33.68
CA ALA A 239 16.99 27.02 34.63
C ALA A 239 17.14 28.54 34.77
N LYS A 240 17.08 29.06 36.00
CA LYS A 240 17.40 30.46 36.26
C LYS A 240 18.86 30.67 35.85
N GLU A 241 19.08 31.44 34.80
CA GLU A 241 20.41 31.94 34.46
C GLU A 241 20.88 32.82 35.64
N HIS A 242 22.01 32.44 36.23
CA HIS A 242 22.72 33.18 37.28
C HIS A 242 23.88 33.94 36.66
#